data_AF-A0A9D4HDA6-F1
#
_entry.id   AF-A0A9D4HDA6-F1
#
_cell.length_a   1.000
_cell.length_b   1.000
_cell.length_c   1.000
_cell.angle_alpha   90.00
_cell.angle_beta   90.00
_cell.angle_gamma   90.00
#
_symmetry.space_group_name_H-M   'P 1'
#
loop_
_entity.id
_entity.type
_entity.pdbx_description
1 polymer ?
#
loop_
_entity_poly.entity_id
_entity_poly.type
_entity_poly.pdbx_seq_one_letter_code
_entity_poly.pdbx_strand_id
1 'polypeptide(L)'
;MSLTFRHCQTTHKNGITVKVKAPARAGAIAPVDVIVPKQATTLGPEKTAFFQALQITTKITKGCIEILNDVRLINTGDKVGASESTLLNMLDISPFSYGLAIERVYDSGSVFESKVLDITDEDIRTRFLQGVRNVASLSLKIGYPTAASAPHSIVNGFKRLLAIAVQTDYTFPAAQRLNFPSV
;
A
#
# COMPACT_ATOMS: atom_id res chain seq x y z
N MET A 1 -5.64 35.06 31.32
CA MET A 1 -7.10 34.92 31.28
C MET A 1 -7.52 34.74 29.82
N SER A 2 -7.82 33.49 29.46
CA SER A 2 -8.42 32.97 28.21
C SER A 2 -8.20 33.70 26.88
N LEU A 3 -7.14 33.33 26.15
CA LEU A 3 -7.18 33.33 24.68
C LEU A 3 -7.74 31.99 24.23
N THR A 4 -9.06 31.92 24.07
CA THR A 4 -9.73 30.76 23.47
C THR A 4 -9.40 30.71 21.97
N PHE A 5 -8.53 29.79 21.59
CA PHE A 5 -8.38 29.28 20.22
C PHE A 5 -9.70 28.63 19.80
N ARG A 6 -10.65 29.41 19.29
CA ARG A 6 -11.84 28.88 18.63
C ARG A 6 -11.53 28.61 17.16
N HIS A 7 -11.57 27.31 16.83
CA HIS A 7 -11.81 26.77 15.50
C HIS A 7 -10.81 27.11 14.38
N CYS A 8 -9.76 26.29 14.30
CA CYS A 8 -9.19 25.87 13.02
C CYS A 8 -9.64 24.42 12.77
N GLN A 9 -10.90 24.20 12.41
CA GLN A 9 -11.45 22.86 12.12
C GLN A 9 -11.33 22.46 10.64
N THR A 10 -10.53 23.16 9.84
CA THR A 10 -10.44 22.94 8.37
C THR A 10 -9.22 22.16 7.88
N THR A 11 -8.42 21.54 8.74
CA THR A 11 -7.26 20.71 8.31
C THR A 11 -7.62 19.26 7.94
N HIS A 12 -8.88 18.83 8.12
CA HIS A 12 -9.24 17.41 8.14
C HIS A 12 -9.21 16.68 6.78
N LYS A 13 -9.09 17.34 5.62
CA LYS A 13 -9.13 16.63 4.32
C LYS A 13 -7.90 16.73 3.43
N ASN A 14 -7.04 17.75 3.59
CA ASN A 14 -5.95 18.00 2.62
C ASN A 14 -4.56 18.21 3.27
N GLY A 15 -4.34 17.75 4.50
CA GLY A 15 -3.11 18.06 5.26
C GLY A 15 -1.89 17.15 5.03
N ILE A 16 -2.02 16.02 4.34
CA ILE A 16 -0.99 14.95 4.40
C ILE A 16 -0.17 14.80 3.11
N THR A 17 -0.50 15.55 2.04
CA THR A 17 -0.01 15.22 0.69
C THR A 17 0.74 16.34 -0.03
N VAL A 18 1.38 17.27 0.70
CA VAL A 18 2.45 18.09 0.09
C VAL A 18 3.78 17.37 0.30
N LYS A 19 3.98 16.31 -0.47
CA LYS A 19 5.26 15.61 -0.57
C LYS A 19 6.10 16.33 -1.61
N VAL A 20 7.13 17.05 -1.18
CA VAL A 20 8.05 17.74 -2.08
C VAL A 20 9.17 16.79 -2.43
N LYS A 21 9.42 16.60 -3.73
CA LYS A 21 10.60 15.87 -4.18
C LYS A 21 11.84 16.68 -3.82
N ALA A 22 12.77 16.05 -3.12
CA ALA A 22 14.03 16.70 -2.78
C ALA A 22 15.20 15.76 -3.07
N PRO A 23 16.39 16.35 -3.33
CA PRO A 23 17.58 15.59 -3.62
C PRO A 23 18.02 14.74 -2.42
N ALA A 24 18.72 13.64 -2.71
CA ALA A 24 19.39 12.85 -1.69
C ALA A 24 20.52 13.68 -1.06
N ARG A 25 20.53 13.80 0.27
CA ARG A 25 21.62 14.50 0.99
C ARG A 25 22.74 13.51 1.29
N ALA A 26 23.98 13.93 1.08
CA ALA A 26 25.17 13.14 1.43
C ALA A 26 25.15 12.80 2.93
N GLY A 27 25.39 11.54 3.27
CA GLY A 27 25.41 11.02 4.65
C GLY A 27 24.05 10.72 5.27
N ALA A 28 22.94 10.97 4.57
CA ALA A 28 21.62 10.54 5.00
C ALA A 28 21.44 9.02 4.79
N ILE A 29 20.60 8.39 5.60
CA ILE A 29 20.21 6.99 5.44
C ILE A 29 19.10 6.93 4.38
N ALA A 30 19.24 6.06 3.38
CA ALA A 30 18.25 5.92 2.33
C ALA A 30 16.96 5.22 2.83
N PRO A 31 15.78 5.87 2.77
CA PRO A 31 14.51 5.25 3.14
C PRO A 31 13.91 4.36 2.04
N VAL A 32 14.36 4.52 0.78
CA VAL A 32 13.88 3.81 -0.41
C VAL A 32 15.08 3.48 -1.29
N ASP A 33 15.04 2.33 -1.97
CA ASP A 33 16.05 1.93 -2.95
C ASP A 33 16.10 2.92 -4.12
N VAL A 34 17.30 3.32 -4.53
CA VAL A 34 17.50 4.26 -5.64
C VAL A 34 18.04 3.53 -6.86
N ILE A 35 17.26 3.55 -7.94
CA ILE A 35 17.59 2.94 -9.23
C ILE A 35 17.80 4.06 -10.25
N VAL A 36 18.93 4.02 -10.95
CA VAL A 36 19.19 4.92 -12.08
C VAL A 36 18.77 4.20 -13.36
N PRO A 37 17.79 4.74 -14.12
CA PRO A 37 17.37 4.14 -15.39
C PRO A 37 18.41 4.39 -16.48
N LYS A 38 18.42 3.52 -17.50
CA LYS A 38 19.17 3.71 -18.74
C LYS A 38 18.75 5.01 -19.41
N GLN A 39 19.67 5.96 -19.49
CA GLN A 39 19.42 7.25 -20.11
C GLN A 39 20.71 7.85 -20.67
N ALA A 40 20.57 8.61 -21.76
CA ALA A 40 21.63 9.46 -22.27
C ALA A 40 21.71 10.74 -21.42
N THR A 41 22.89 11.04 -20.91
CA THR A 41 23.12 12.15 -20.00
C THR A 41 23.62 13.38 -20.77
N THR A 42 23.27 14.58 -20.31
CA THR A 42 23.74 15.88 -20.87
C THR A 42 25.14 16.29 -20.36
N LEU A 43 25.84 15.39 -19.66
CA LEU A 43 27.16 15.64 -19.11
C LEU A 43 28.25 15.34 -20.15
N GLY A 44 29.22 16.24 -20.25
CA GLY A 44 30.39 16.05 -21.09
C GLY A 44 31.33 14.94 -20.58
N PRO A 45 32.27 14.46 -21.42
CA PRO A 45 33.11 13.31 -21.13
C PRO A 45 34.11 13.52 -19.96
N GLU A 46 34.30 14.75 -19.51
CA GLU A 46 35.20 15.10 -18.40
C GLU A 46 34.83 14.41 -17.08
N LYS A 47 33.54 14.16 -16.84
CA LYS A 47 33.04 13.62 -15.56
C LYS A 47 32.84 12.10 -15.58
N THR A 48 33.38 11.40 -16.58
CA THR A 48 33.27 9.93 -16.72
C THR A 48 33.88 9.16 -15.54
N ALA A 49 34.88 9.73 -14.86
CA ALA A 49 35.54 9.12 -13.70
C ALA A 49 34.56 8.80 -12.54
N PHE A 50 33.51 9.60 -12.35
CA PHE A 50 32.51 9.36 -11.30
C PHE A 50 31.65 8.12 -11.56
N PHE A 51 31.28 7.87 -12.82
CA PHE A 51 30.50 6.70 -13.21
C PHE A 51 31.31 5.41 -13.10
N GLN A 52 32.61 5.48 -13.40
CA GLN A 52 33.54 4.37 -13.23
C GLN A 52 33.77 4.01 -11.76
N ALA A 53 33.94 5.02 -10.89
CA ALA A 53 34.13 4.81 -9.45
C ALA A 53 32.92 4.14 -8.78
N LEU A 54 31.72 4.38 -9.29
CA LEU A 54 30.45 3.79 -8.81
C LEU A 54 30.07 2.50 -9.54
N GLN A 55 30.98 1.93 -10.34
CA GLN A 55 30.77 0.68 -11.09
C GLN A 55 29.57 0.71 -12.07
N ILE A 56 29.22 1.89 -12.58
CA ILE A 56 28.15 2.05 -13.58
C ILE A 56 28.75 1.87 -14.97
N THR A 57 28.25 0.91 -15.74
CA THR A 57 28.70 0.69 -17.12
C THR A 57 28.12 1.75 -18.07
N THR A 58 28.97 2.70 -18.49
CA THR A 58 28.60 3.80 -19.40
C THR A 58 29.40 3.75 -20.70
N LYS A 59 28.79 4.17 -21.82
CA LYS A 59 29.43 4.31 -23.13
C LYS A 59 29.39 5.77 -23.58
N ILE A 60 30.45 6.26 -24.20
CA ILE A 60 30.47 7.61 -24.79
C ILE A 60 29.91 7.51 -26.21
N THR A 61 28.77 8.17 -26.46
CA THR A 61 28.14 8.26 -27.78
C THR A 61 27.93 9.72 -28.14
N LYS A 62 28.43 10.14 -29.32
CA LYS A 62 28.29 11.52 -29.85
C LYS A 62 28.70 12.64 -28.86
N GLY A 63 29.72 12.40 -28.04
CA GLY A 63 30.22 13.38 -27.06
C GLY A 63 29.43 13.44 -25.74
N CYS A 64 28.40 12.61 -25.57
CA CYS A 64 27.62 12.48 -24.34
C CYS A 64 27.83 11.09 -23.70
N ILE A 65 27.57 10.98 -22.39
CA ILE A 65 27.67 9.72 -21.64
C ILE A 65 26.32 9.02 -21.63
N GLU A 66 26.26 7.78 -22.09
CA GLU A 66 25.06 6.95 -22.13
C GLU A 66 25.16 5.79 -21.13
N ILE A 67 24.16 5.62 -20.27
CA ILE A 67 24.06 4.53 -19.31
C ILE A 67 23.46 3.31 -20.01
N LEU A 68 24.19 2.18 -20.03
CA LEU A 68 23.79 0.98 -20.77
C LEU A 68 22.72 0.15 -20.05
N ASN A 69 22.85 0.02 -18.73
CA ASN A 69 22.02 -0.86 -17.91
C ASN A 69 21.47 -0.10 -16.70
N ASP A 70 20.29 -0.52 -16.23
CA ASP A 70 19.72 -0.02 -14.98
C ASP A 70 20.53 -0.57 -13.81
N VAL A 71 21.09 0.31 -12.99
CA VAL A 71 21.91 -0.07 -11.83
C VAL A 71 21.29 0.52 -10.56
N ARG A 72 21.19 -0.33 -9.53
CA ARG A 72 20.79 0.07 -8.18
C ARG A 72 22.02 0.65 -7.49
N LEU A 73 21.98 1.93 -7.13
CA LEU A 73 23.11 2.59 -6.48
C LEU A 73 23.08 2.40 -4.97
N ILE A 74 21.89 2.45 -4.37
CA ILE A 74 21.73 2.49 -2.92
C ILE A 74 20.57 1.58 -2.52
N ASN A 75 20.79 0.75 -1.50
CA ASN A 75 19.74 -0.04 -0.86
C ASN A 75 19.13 0.71 0.34
N THR A 76 17.94 0.30 0.72
CA THR A 76 17.28 0.73 1.96
C THR A 76 18.19 0.52 3.18
N GLY A 77 18.47 1.59 3.91
CA GLY A 77 19.31 1.56 5.12
C GLY A 77 20.78 1.91 4.91
N ASP A 78 21.26 1.99 3.65
CA ASP A 78 22.64 2.39 3.36
C ASP A 78 22.81 3.92 3.43
N LYS A 79 24.02 4.35 3.78
CA LYS A 79 24.38 5.78 3.82
C LYS A 79 24.66 6.26 2.40
N VAL A 80 24.01 7.34 2.00
CA VAL A 80 24.23 7.97 0.70
C VAL A 80 25.64 8.56 0.62
N GLY A 81 26.46 8.10 -0.32
CA GLY A 81 27.78 8.65 -0.59
C GLY A 81 27.71 10.06 -1.20
N ALA A 82 28.71 10.91 -0.92
CA ALA A 82 28.75 12.26 -1.48
C ALA A 82 28.78 12.26 -3.03
N SER A 83 29.52 11.30 -3.61
CA SER A 83 29.62 11.10 -5.07
C SER A 83 28.28 10.70 -5.69
N GLU A 84 27.50 9.86 -5.01
CA GLU A 84 26.19 9.36 -5.47
C GLU A 84 25.13 10.47 -5.43
N SER A 85 25.05 11.21 -4.33
CA SER A 85 24.12 12.34 -4.22
C SER A 85 24.39 13.41 -5.27
N THR A 86 25.67 13.67 -5.56
CA THR A 86 26.06 14.68 -6.55
C THR A 86 25.67 14.25 -7.95
N LEU A 87 25.84 12.96 -8.27
CA LEU A 87 25.43 12.39 -9.55
C LEU A 87 23.90 12.41 -9.73
N LEU A 88 23.13 12.03 -8.70
CA LEU A 88 21.67 12.08 -8.73
C LEU A 88 21.16 13.53 -8.92
N ASN A 89 21.83 14.50 -8.31
CA ASN A 89 21.52 15.92 -8.50
C ASN A 89 21.83 16.41 -9.91
N MET A 90 22.92 15.94 -10.53
CA MET A 90 23.27 16.30 -11.91
C MET A 90 22.37 15.61 -12.96
N LEU A 91 21.72 14.50 -12.59
CA LEU A 91 20.74 13.81 -13.42
C LEU A 91 19.31 14.35 -13.22
N ASP A 92 19.11 15.33 -12.34
CA ASP A 92 17.80 15.85 -11.92
C ASP A 92 16.84 14.78 -11.36
N ILE A 93 17.40 13.67 -10.84
CA ILE A 93 16.63 12.59 -10.23
C ILE A 93 16.57 12.84 -8.72
N SER A 94 15.38 13.16 -8.22
CA SER A 94 15.10 13.34 -6.78
C SER A 94 14.30 12.14 -6.26
N PRO A 95 14.97 11.09 -5.74
CA PRO A 95 14.30 9.84 -5.35
C PRO A 95 13.50 9.97 -4.05
N PHE A 96 13.82 10.98 -3.22
CA PHE A 96 13.18 11.14 -1.91
C PHE A 96 12.12 12.21 -1.95
N SER A 97 10.97 11.90 -1.37
CA SER A 97 9.92 12.87 -1.12
C SER A 97 9.90 13.19 0.37
N TYR A 98 10.13 14.45 0.70
CA TYR A 98 10.03 14.93 2.08
C TYR A 98 8.66 15.53 2.28
N GLY A 99 8.05 15.18 3.41
CA GLY A 99 6.77 15.71 3.85
C GLY A 99 6.79 15.88 5.37
N LEU A 100 5.77 16.54 5.89
CA LEU A 100 5.61 16.66 7.33
C LEU A 100 5.17 15.30 7.90
N ALA A 101 6.02 14.69 8.72
CA ALA A 101 5.65 13.50 9.48
C ALA A 101 4.99 13.95 10.79
N ILE A 102 3.70 13.64 10.95
CA ILE A 102 2.97 13.91 12.19
C ILE A 102 3.27 12.75 13.15
N GLU A 103 3.76 13.04 14.35
CA GLU A 103 4.07 12.02 15.36
C GLU A 103 2.90 11.77 16.33
N ARG A 104 2.25 12.86 16.77
CA ARG A 104 1.08 12.82 17.66
C ARG A 104 0.14 13.96 17.32
N VAL A 105 -1.15 13.68 17.41
CA VAL A 105 -2.21 14.69 17.28
C VAL A 105 -2.95 14.77 18.60
N TYR A 106 -3.15 15.99 19.09
CA TYR A 106 -4.02 16.23 20.24
C TYR A 106 -5.34 16.78 19.73
N ASP A 107 -6.44 16.12 20.08
CA ASP A 107 -7.78 16.61 19.80
C ASP A 107 -8.69 16.37 21.02
N SER A 108 -9.33 17.45 21.46
CA SER A 108 -10.41 17.46 22.45
C SER A 108 -10.15 16.62 23.71
N GLY A 109 -8.93 16.68 24.26
CA GLY A 109 -8.56 15.96 25.49
C GLY A 109 -7.93 14.58 25.27
N SER A 110 -7.86 14.10 24.03
CA SER A 110 -7.26 12.81 23.68
C SER A 110 -6.01 12.99 22.82
N VAL A 111 -5.01 12.12 23.03
CA VAL A 111 -3.78 12.08 22.24
C VAL A 111 -3.85 10.88 21.30
N PHE A 112 -3.81 11.14 20.00
CA PHE A 112 -3.83 10.14 18.95
C PHE A 112 -2.42 9.91 18.40
N GLU A 113 -2.07 8.63 18.23
CA GLU A 113 -0.88 8.21 17.49
C GLU A 113 -1.18 8.19 15.98
N SER A 114 -0.18 8.47 15.15
CA SER A 114 -0.31 8.57 13.68
C SER A 114 -0.98 7.36 13.04
N LYS A 115 -0.79 6.16 13.60
CA LYS A 115 -1.41 4.91 13.12
C LYS A 115 -2.94 4.93 13.14
N VAL A 116 -3.55 5.69 14.04
CA VAL A 116 -5.01 5.82 14.11
C VAL A 116 -5.55 6.71 12.99
N LEU A 117 -4.71 7.63 12.48
CA LEU A 117 -5.07 8.51 11.37
C LEU A 117 -5.00 7.79 10.01
N ASP A 118 -4.22 6.71 9.91
CA ASP A 118 -4.05 5.94 8.66
C ASP A 118 -5.17 4.89 8.41
N ILE A 119 -6.27 4.94 9.17
CA ILE A 119 -7.40 4.01 8.99
C ILE A 119 -8.19 4.39 7.75
N THR A 120 -8.34 3.45 6.81
CA THR A 120 -9.15 3.66 5.61
C THR A 120 -10.61 3.24 5.83
N ASP A 121 -11.54 3.82 5.06
CA ASP A 121 -12.97 3.46 5.12
C ASP A 121 -13.21 1.97 4.79
N GLU A 122 -12.36 1.38 3.94
CA GLU A 122 -12.44 -0.04 3.58
C GLU A 122 -12.10 -0.96 4.76
N ASP A 123 -11.17 -0.55 5.64
CA ASP A 123 -10.84 -1.30 6.86
C ASP A 123 -12.03 -1.31 7.82
N ILE A 124 -12.72 -0.16 7.95
CA ILE A 124 -13.92 -0.02 8.78
C ILE A 124 -15.03 -0.92 8.24
N ARG A 125 -15.27 -0.87 6.93
CA ARG A 125 -16.27 -1.70 6.26
C ARG A 125 -16.00 -3.18 6.47
N THR A 126 -14.75 -3.61 6.33
CA THR A 126 -14.36 -5.02 6.47
C THR A 126 -14.60 -5.52 7.89
N ARG A 127 -14.19 -4.75 8.90
CA ARG A 127 -14.42 -5.09 10.32
C ARG A 127 -15.92 -5.11 10.65
N PHE A 128 -16.68 -4.16 10.13
CA PHE A 128 -18.13 -4.12 10.32
C PHE A 128 -18.81 -5.35 9.73
N LEU A 129 -18.47 -5.72 8.48
CA LEU A 129 -19.01 -6.91 7.83
C LEU A 129 -18.62 -8.20 8.57
N GLN A 130 -17.41 -8.27 9.12
CA GLN A 130 -17.00 -9.38 9.97
C GLN A 130 -17.86 -9.50 11.23
N GLY A 131 -18.17 -8.36 11.87
CA GLY A 131 -19.10 -8.31 13.00
C GLY A 131 -20.50 -8.84 12.63
N VAL A 132 -21.06 -8.39 11.51
CA VAL A 132 -22.38 -8.85 11.02
C VAL A 132 -22.37 -10.35 10.73
N ARG A 133 -21.29 -10.88 10.12
CA ARG A 133 -21.15 -12.33 9.86
C ARG A 133 -21.12 -13.14 11.17
N ASN A 134 -20.43 -12.66 12.20
CA ASN A 134 -20.38 -13.32 13.50
C ASN A 134 -21.74 -13.33 14.19
N VAL A 135 -22.48 -12.23 14.13
CA VAL A 135 -23.85 -12.17 14.66
C VAL A 135 -24.77 -13.11 13.88
N ALA A 136 -24.64 -13.16 12.55
CA ALA A 136 -25.42 -14.06 11.70
C ALA A 136 -25.11 -15.54 11.96
N SER A 137 -23.84 -15.90 12.21
CA SER A 137 -23.47 -17.30 12.52
C SER A 137 -24.00 -17.74 13.89
N LEU A 138 -23.98 -16.85 14.88
CA LEU A 138 -24.56 -17.10 16.20
C LEU A 138 -26.07 -17.28 16.13
N SER A 139 -26.79 -16.39 15.45
CA SER A 139 -28.25 -16.48 15.33
C SER A 139 -28.69 -17.74 14.56
N LEU A 140 -27.92 -18.17 13.55
CA LEU A 140 -28.15 -19.45 12.86
C LEU A 140 -28.00 -20.66 13.79
N LYS A 141 -27.01 -20.66 14.68
CA LYS A 141 -26.79 -21.78 15.61
C LYS A 141 -27.88 -21.85 16.67
N ILE A 142 -28.36 -20.69 17.14
CA ILE A 142 -29.44 -20.58 18.14
C ILE A 142 -30.81 -20.89 17.49
N GLY A 143 -30.93 -20.78 16.16
CA GLY A 143 -32.18 -21.01 15.44
C GLY A 143 -33.13 -19.81 15.52
N TYR A 144 -32.63 -18.62 15.87
CA TYR A 144 -33.42 -17.40 15.93
C TYR A 144 -33.40 -16.68 14.57
N PRO A 145 -34.52 -16.58 13.84
CA PRO A 145 -34.56 -15.96 12.53
C PRO A 145 -34.53 -14.43 12.65
N THR A 146 -33.36 -13.83 12.41
CA THR A 146 -33.20 -12.39 12.18
C THR A 146 -33.18 -12.12 10.68
N ALA A 147 -33.35 -10.85 10.26
CA ALA A 147 -33.30 -10.48 8.85
C ALA A 147 -32.00 -10.93 8.14
N ALA A 148 -30.88 -10.99 8.89
CA ALA A 148 -29.61 -11.49 8.39
C ALA A 148 -29.52 -13.03 8.34
N SER A 149 -30.18 -13.76 9.26
CA SER A 149 -30.10 -15.24 9.31
C SER A 149 -31.18 -15.96 8.53
N ALA A 150 -32.34 -15.33 8.27
CA ALA A 150 -33.44 -15.92 7.51
C ALA A 150 -33.02 -16.54 6.15
N PRO A 151 -32.29 -15.84 5.26
CA PRO A 151 -31.85 -16.44 3.99
C PRO A 151 -30.85 -17.59 4.20
N HIS A 152 -29.96 -17.46 5.20
CA HIS A 152 -28.96 -18.47 5.50
C HIS A 152 -29.58 -19.76 6.08
N SER A 153 -30.66 -19.65 6.86
CA SER A 153 -31.42 -20.80 7.38
C SER A 153 -32.07 -21.62 6.26
N ILE A 154 -32.68 -20.94 5.28
CA ILE A 154 -33.32 -21.60 4.13
C ILE A 154 -32.28 -22.32 3.27
N VAL A 155 -31.17 -21.66 2.95
CA VAL A 155 -30.07 -22.25 2.17
C VAL A 155 -29.45 -23.44 2.89
N ASN A 156 -29.28 -23.38 4.21
CA ASN A 156 -28.72 -24.49 4.97
C ASN A 156 -29.68 -25.69 5.02
N GLY A 157 -30.98 -25.45 5.14
CA GLY A 157 -32.01 -26.49 5.02
C GLY A 157 -31.93 -27.20 3.66
N PHE A 158 -31.81 -26.44 2.58
CA PHE A 158 -31.63 -26.99 1.23
C PHE A 158 -30.33 -27.78 1.08
N LYS A 159 -29.21 -27.28 1.62
CA LYS A 159 -27.92 -28.01 1.63
C LYS A 159 -27.99 -29.35 2.34
N ARG A 160 -28.72 -29.44 3.46
CA ARG A 160 -28.91 -30.72 4.19
C ARG A 160 -29.70 -31.74 3.37
N LEU A 161 -30.77 -31.30 2.70
CA LEU A 161 -31.54 -32.16 1.80
C LEU A 161 -30.71 -32.62 0.59
N LEU A 162 -29.91 -31.72 0.00
CA LEU A 162 -28.96 -32.07 -1.05
C LEU A 162 -27.92 -33.09 -0.59
N ALA A 163 -27.34 -32.93 0.61
CA ALA A 163 -26.35 -33.85 1.14
C ALA A 163 -26.91 -35.29 1.27
N ILE A 164 -28.16 -35.42 1.71
CA ILE A 164 -28.84 -36.72 1.78
C ILE A 164 -29.06 -37.29 0.38
N ALA A 165 -29.56 -36.48 -0.55
CA ALA A 165 -29.83 -36.91 -1.91
C ALA A 165 -28.57 -37.38 -2.67
N VAL A 166 -27.42 -36.72 -2.44
CA VAL A 166 -26.12 -37.13 -2.99
C VAL A 166 -25.66 -38.47 -2.41
N GLN A 167 -25.96 -38.75 -1.14
CA GLN A 167 -25.57 -40.01 -0.51
C GLN A 167 -26.46 -41.20 -0.91
N THR A 168 -27.73 -40.96 -1.25
CA THR A 168 -28.70 -42.00 -1.58
C THR A 168 -28.99 -42.11 -3.09
N ASP A 169 -28.19 -41.47 -3.95
CA ASP A 169 -28.35 -41.41 -5.41
C ASP A 169 -29.78 -41.07 -5.89
N TYR A 170 -30.51 -40.30 -5.08
CA TYR A 170 -31.92 -39.96 -5.34
C TYR A 170 -32.01 -38.59 -6.02
N THR A 171 -32.51 -38.57 -7.26
CA THR A 171 -32.60 -37.34 -8.04
C THR A 171 -33.95 -36.65 -7.87
N PHE A 172 -33.92 -35.36 -7.51
CA PHE A 172 -35.10 -34.48 -7.49
C PHE A 172 -34.91 -33.29 -8.45
N PRO A 173 -36.00 -32.64 -8.93
CA PRO A 173 -35.93 -31.60 -9.96
C PRO A 173 -35.02 -30.41 -9.62
N ALA A 174 -34.86 -30.10 -8.33
CA ALA A 174 -33.97 -29.04 -7.85
C ALA A 174 -32.51 -29.51 -7.59
N ALA A 175 -32.24 -30.82 -7.48
CA ALA A 175 -30.88 -31.38 -7.48
C ALA A 175 -30.32 -31.51 -8.90
N GLN A 176 -31.16 -31.85 -9.88
CA GLN A 176 -30.74 -32.00 -11.29
C GLN A 176 -30.17 -30.71 -11.90
N ARG A 177 -30.52 -29.53 -11.36
CA ARG A 177 -29.97 -28.23 -11.83
C ARG A 177 -28.52 -28.00 -11.41
N LEU A 178 -28.05 -28.64 -10.32
CA LEU A 178 -26.65 -28.68 -9.98
C LEU A 178 -26.07 -29.94 -10.62
N ASN A 179 -25.55 -29.79 -11.84
CA ASN A 179 -24.96 -30.89 -12.59
C ASN A 179 -23.74 -31.43 -11.82
N PHE A 180 -23.93 -32.49 -11.03
CA PHE A 180 -22.85 -33.21 -10.40
C PHE A 180 -22.17 -34.05 -11.49
N PRO A 181 -20.85 -33.89 -11.76
CA PRO A 181 -20.15 -34.88 -12.53
C PRO A 181 -20.20 -36.18 -11.73
N SER A 182 -20.96 -37.14 -12.24
CA SER A 182 -20.87 -38.55 -11.84
C SER A 182 -19.43 -39.00 -12.01
N VAL A 183 -18.85 -39.56 -10.95
CA VAL A 183 -17.61 -40.36 -11.02
C VAL A 183 -17.81 -41.51 -11.98
#